data_AF-A0AB73AS74-F1
#
_entry.id   AF-A0AB73AS74-F1
#
_cell.length_a   1.000
_cell.length_b   1.000
_cell.length_c   1.000
_cell.angle_alpha   90.00
_cell.angle_beta   90.00
_cell.angle_gamma   90.00
#
_symmetry.space_group_name_H-M   'P 1'
#
loop_
_entity.id
_entity.type
_entity.pdbx_description
1 polymer ?
#
loop_
_entity_poly.entity_id
_entity_poly.type
_entity_poly.pdbx_seq_one_letter_code
_entity_poly.pdbx_strand_id
1 'polypeptide(L)'
;MFLWSLLAAMTMSACSEHNELPSGEVPGGNSKANFIVKLNFEGTSMEQGGKTRAAQSTAVPETSWSNIRQVQILLYDASNIVRFSDVVTPTTGNTTFTYTDVPVGTYTMVAIANAKSSTDAINTYLDGGTTPVEWSMWNVRQKQAQNMVMKYKPGTFPTFCATDLSANAAYAEPAEIFMGAVQGVTVSSDGPVTPSPIALKREVSLMRVRLNVKDKEGNTNNENTANGVDFAQDASIMIYRLPDHLKVMAGNAGGVSATSTATNILSISGGEVFKTTDPTSGYNAGGKVLSGNFTMWRDVVVFPNNGGRANDSATTGTADRQRQYFIVVSGRGKAGHILGDGTALSNDATVYWSGVVKENFVPNVIREVNLTLRTGGSTTVPVTPTEYGGLEITVSAPTPWDSNIVNSDIIM
;
A
#
# COMPACT_ATOMS: atom_id res chain seq x y z
N MET A 1 -14.10 58.27 32.63
CA MET A 1 -12.92 58.26 31.75
C MET A 1 -12.66 56.81 31.37
N PHE A 2 -13.05 56.44 30.15
CA PHE A 2 -12.89 55.11 29.56
C PHE A 2 -11.40 54.89 29.22
N LEU A 3 -10.88 53.67 29.39
CA LEU A 3 -9.91 53.12 28.44
C LEU A 3 -9.93 51.58 28.51
N TRP A 4 -10.51 50.99 27.46
CA TRP A 4 -10.34 49.60 27.06
C TRP A 4 -8.93 49.42 26.47
N SER A 5 -8.26 48.31 26.79
CA SER A 5 -7.12 47.81 26.01
C SER A 5 -7.50 46.48 25.37
N LEU A 6 -7.81 46.56 24.08
CA LEU A 6 -8.05 45.46 23.16
C LEU A 6 -6.69 44.81 22.81
N LEU A 7 -6.54 43.51 23.03
CA LEU A 7 -5.37 42.75 22.59
C LEU A 7 -5.72 42.07 21.25
N ALA A 8 -5.17 42.57 20.15
CA ALA A 8 -5.29 41.94 18.83
C ALA A 8 -4.23 40.86 18.68
N ALA A 9 -4.66 39.60 18.62
CA ALA A 9 -3.81 38.49 18.20
C ALA A 9 -3.62 38.55 16.68
N MET A 10 -2.40 38.81 16.22
CA MET A 10 -2.03 38.66 14.81
C MET A 10 -1.76 37.18 14.53
N THR A 11 -2.66 36.53 13.80
CA THR A 11 -2.39 35.25 13.15
C THR A 11 -1.59 35.53 11.87
N MET A 12 -0.33 35.09 11.82
CA MET A 12 0.46 35.15 10.57
C MET A 12 -0.02 34.05 9.63
N SER A 13 -0.87 34.42 8.66
CA SER A 13 -1.15 33.61 7.49
C SER A 13 0.06 33.71 6.55
N ALA A 14 0.72 32.58 6.27
CA ALA A 14 1.73 32.52 5.23
C ALA A 14 1.04 32.71 3.87
N CYS A 15 1.20 33.89 3.26
CA CYS A 15 0.82 34.13 1.88
C CYS A 15 1.84 33.43 0.96
N SER A 16 1.40 32.48 0.14
CA SER A 16 2.21 32.02 -0.99
C SER A 16 2.22 33.10 -2.06
N GLU A 17 3.42 33.53 -2.45
CA GLU A 17 3.63 34.52 -3.50
C GLU A 17 3.24 33.98 -4.89
N HIS A 18 2.80 34.92 -5.70
CA HIS A 18 2.31 34.80 -7.07
C HIS A 18 3.34 34.09 -7.98
N ASN A 19 2.96 32.94 -8.58
CA ASN A 19 3.76 32.32 -9.63
C ASN A 19 2.99 32.35 -10.95
N GLU A 20 3.60 32.99 -11.95
CA GLU A 20 3.06 33.11 -13.31
C GLU A 20 2.80 31.74 -13.94
N LEU A 21 1.68 31.64 -14.64
CA LEU A 21 1.23 30.41 -15.32
C LEU A 21 2.17 30.09 -16.50
N PRO A 22 2.61 28.83 -16.69
CA PRO A 22 3.28 28.41 -17.92
C PRO A 22 2.38 28.63 -19.14
N SER A 23 2.94 29.19 -20.21
CA SER A 23 2.23 29.48 -21.46
C SER A 23 1.65 28.22 -22.09
N GLY A 24 0.33 28.05 -22.01
CA GLY A 24 -0.40 26.90 -22.57
C GLY A 24 -1.75 26.61 -21.93
N GLU A 25 -2.09 27.26 -20.81
CA GLU A 25 -3.43 27.15 -20.23
C GLU A 25 -4.48 27.83 -21.15
N VAL A 26 -5.40 27.03 -21.70
CA VAL A 26 -6.62 27.55 -22.31
C VAL A 26 -7.44 28.20 -21.18
N PRO A 27 -7.91 29.45 -21.32
CA PRO A 27 -8.63 30.15 -20.26
C PRO A 27 -10.00 29.51 -20.04
N GLY A 28 -10.07 28.53 -19.17
CA GLY A 28 -11.31 28.08 -18.57
C GLY A 28 -11.71 29.05 -17.47
N GLY A 29 -12.45 30.11 -17.85
CA GLY A 29 -13.06 31.07 -16.92
C GLY A 29 -12.06 31.82 -16.03
N ASN A 30 -11.72 33.06 -16.38
CA ASN A 30 -10.74 33.91 -15.67
C ASN A 30 -11.08 34.24 -14.19
N SER A 31 -12.19 33.72 -13.66
CA SER A 31 -12.59 33.95 -12.28
C SER A 31 -11.95 32.91 -11.37
N LYS A 32 -11.16 33.38 -10.42
CA LYS A 32 -10.57 32.58 -9.34
C LYS A 32 -11.26 32.91 -8.01
N ALA A 33 -11.28 31.97 -7.08
CA ALA A 33 -11.97 32.13 -5.80
C ALA A 33 -11.21 31.51 -4.62
N ASN A 34 -11.66 31.89 -3.42
CA ASN A 34 -11.16 31.34 -2.16
C ASN A 34 -11.73 29.94 -1.92
N PHE A 35 -10.88 29.02 -1.50
CA PHE A 35 -11.23 27.61 -1.33
C PHE A 35 -10.50 27.01 -0.13
N ILE A 36 -11.20 26.21 0.67
CA ILE A 36 -10.65 25.59 1.88
C ILE A 36 -10.74 24.07 1.75
N VAL A 37 -9.61 23.39 1.85
CA VAL A 37 -9.52 21.93 1.89
C VAL A 37 -9.25 21.47 3.32
N LYS A 38 -10.01 20.48 3.78
CA LYS A 38 -9.79 19.81 5.07
C LYS A 38 -9.51 18.34 4.82
N LEU A 39 -8.50 17.78 5.49
CA LEU A 39 -8.11 16.38 5.41
C LEU A 39 -8.34 15.70 6.75
N ASN A 40 -8.93 14.50 6.73
CA ASN A 40 -9.10 13.62 7.89
C ASN A 40 -8.80 12.18 7.48
N PHE A 41 -8.64 11.26 8.44
CA PHE A 41 -8.67 9.82 8.14
C PHE A 41 -10.11 9.32 8.06
N GLU A 42 -10.36 8.35 7.17
CA GLU A 42 -11.61 7.59 7.17
C GLU A 42 -11.66 6.75 8.46
N GLY A 43 -12.61 7.06 9.36
CA GLY A 43 -12.88 6.24 10.54
C GLY A 43 -13.50 4.90 10.17
N THR A 44 -13.43 3.90 11.07
CA THR A 44 -13.84 2.52 10.77
C THR A 44 -15.32 2.42 10.34
N SER A 45 -15.56 2.03 9.09
CA SER A 45 -16.82 1.43 8.64
C SER A 45 -16.52 0.10 7.95
N MET A 46 -16.42 -0.96 8.74
CA MET A 46 -16.33 -2.33 8.22
C MET A 46 -17.35 -3.20 8.98
N GLU A 47 -18.40 -3.62 8.29
CA GLU A 47 -19.24 -4.72 8.75
C GLU A 47 -18.53 -6.04 8.47
N GLN A 48 -18.29 -6.84 9.51
CA GLN A 48 -17.66 -8.16 9.37
C GLN A 48 -18.61 -9.14 8.67
N GLY A 49 -18.34 -9.45 7.41
CA GLY A 49 -19.09 -10.46 6.65
C GLY A 49 -18.55 -11.89 6.87
N GLY A 50 -19.32 -12.75 7.55
CA GLY A 50 -19.47 -14.19 7.31
C GLY A 50 -18.26 -15.15 7.44
N LYS A 51 -18.43 -16.18 8.30
CA LYS A 51 -17.78 -17.52 8.37
C LYS A 51 -16.35 -17.68 7.78
N THR A 52 -15.40 -16.89 8.21
CA THR A 52 -13.96 -17.11 7.97
C THR A 52 -13.22 -17.39 9.28
N ARG A 53 -12.07 -18.06 9.23
CA ARG A 53 -11.23 -18.31 10.41
C ARG A 53 -10.75 -16.97 10.97
N ALA A 54 -11.02 -16.71 12.25
CA ALA A 54 -10.59 -15.48 12.90
C ALA A 54 -9.07 -15.28 12.78
N ALA A 55 -8.66 -14.01 12.68
CA ALA A 55 -7.26 -13.61 12.81
C ALA A 55 -6.68 -14.16 14.11
N GLN A 56 -5.47 -14.71 14.05
CA GLN A 56 -4.77 -15.24 15.23
C GLN A 56 -3.89 -14.18 15.89
N SER A 57 -3.46 -13.18 15.12
CA SER A 57 -2.77 -11.99 15.62
C SER A 57 -3.77 -10.93 16.09
N THR A 58 -3.36 -10.16 17.09
CA THR A 58 -4.11 -9.02 17.64
C THR A 58 -3.43 -7.69 17.38
N ALA A 59 -2.24 -7.71 16.77
CA ALA A 59 -1.49 -6.51 16.46
C ALA A 59 -2.08 -5.77 15.25
N VAL A 60 -2.30 -4.48 15.37
CA VAL A 60 -2.77 -3.58 14.33
C VAL A 60 -1.79 -2.41 14.28
N PRO A 61 -1.08 -2.20 13.15
CA PRO A 61 -0.18 -1.06 13.02
C PRO A 61 -0.95 0.25 13.23
N GLU A 62 -0.29 1.21 13.85
CA GLU A 62 -0.85 2.54 14.10
C GLU A 62 -1.11 3.28 12.79
N THR A 63 -2.19 4.06 12.77
CA THR A 63 -2.49 5.03 11.72
C THR A 63 -2.46 6.43 12.32
N SER A 64 -1.59 7.30 11.85
CA SER A 64 -1.49 8.68 12.30
C SER A 64 -0.99 9.58 11.17
N TRP A 65 -0.95 10.88 11.42
CA TRP A 65 -0.36 11.83 10.47
C TRP A 65 1.12 11.59 10.18
N SER A 66 1.86 10.85 11.03
CA SER A 66 3.24 10.46 10.70
C SER A 66 3.31 9.44 9.55
N ASN A 67 2.21 8.73 9.26
CA ASN A 67 2.12 7.88 8.06
C ASN A 67 1.99 8.71 6.78
N ILE A 68 1.63 10.00 6.86
CA ILE A 68 1.41 10.88 5.71
C ILE A 68 2.61 11.80 5.52
N ARG A 69 3.38 11.57 4.46
CA ARG A 69 4.59 12.36 4.13
C ARG A 69 4.26 13.60 3.31
N GLN A 70 3.31 13.45 2.38
CA GLN A 70 2.78 14.52 1.53
C GLN A 70 1.42 14.09 0.98
N VAL A 71 0.61 15.07 0.56
CA VAL A 71 -0.67 14.87 -0.10
C VAL A 71 -0.75 15.73 -1.35
N GLN A 72 -0.93 15.07 -2.50
CA GLN A 72 -1.29 15.69 -3.77
C GLN A 72 -2.81 15.90 -3.81
N ILE A 73 -3.25 17.15 -3.89
CA ILE A 73 -4.65 17.53 -4.07
C ILE A 73 -4.89 17.79 -5.56
N LEU A 74 -6.00 17.28 -6.09
CA LEU A 74 -6.44 17.46 -7.47
C LEU A 74 -7.91 17.89 -7.49
N LEU A 75 -8.24 18.91 -8.30
CA LEU A 75 -9.62 19.21 -8.69
C LEU A 75 -9.73 18.95 -10.18
N TYR A 76 -10.55 17.97 -10.57
CA TYR A 76 -10.83 17.69 -11.98
C TYR A 76 -12.30 17.93 -12.32
N ASP A 77 -12.53 18.42 -13.53
CA ASP A 77 -13.88 18.75 -14.02
C ASP A 77 -14.65 17.51 -14.52
N ALA A 78 -15.87 17.70 -15.01
CA ALA A 78 -16.69 16.62 -15.55
C ALA A 78 -16.08 15.91 -16.78
N SER A 79 -15.06 16.50 -17.42
CA SER A 79 -14.29 15.89 -18.52
C SER A 79 -13.03 15.17 -18.02
N ASN A 80 -12.91 14.97 -16.70
CA ASN A 80 -11.75 14.39 -16.01
C ASN A 80 -10.44 15.16 -16.22
N ILE A 81 -10.51 16.44 -16.59
CA ILE A 81 -9.31 17.28 -16.77
C ILE A 81 -9.01 17.95 -15.44
N VAL A 82 -7.78 17.77 -14.94
CA VAL A 82 -7.30 18.45 -13.74
C VAL A 82 -7.20 19.95 -14.01
N ARG A 83 -7.97 20.76 -13.28
CA ARG A 83 -7.99 22.22 -13.40
C ARG A 83 -7.21 22.92 -12.30
N PHE A 84 -7.10 22.29 -11.14
CA PHE A 84 -6.28 22.78 -10.05
C PHE A 84 -5.56 21.63 -9.37
N SER A 85 -4.38 21.93 -8.84
CA SER A 85 -3.55 20.98 -8.12
C SER A 85 -2.62 21.71 -7.16
N ASP A 86 -2.41 21.11 -5.99
CA ASP A 86 -1.40 21.55 -5.01
C ASP A 86 -0.84 20.35 -4.22
N VAL A 87 0.33 20.52 -3.61
CA VAL A 87 0.98 19.51 -2.76
C VAL A 87 1.19 20.07 -1.36
N VAL A 88 0.62 19.37 -0.37
CA VAL A 88 0.66 19.80 1.03
C VAL A 88 1.26 18.72 1.93
N THR A 89 1.73 19.11 3.11
CA THR A 89 2.22 18.18 4.14
C THR A 89 1.38 18.37 5.41
N PRO A 90 0.33 17.55 5.63
CA PRO A 90 -0.48 17.64 6.83
C PRO A 90 0.31 17.18 8.06
N THR A 91 -0.04 17.74 9.21
CA THR A 91 0.50 17.37 10.52
C THR A 91 -0.64 17.27 11.53
N THR A 92 -0.39 16.72 12.71
CA THR A 92 -1.41 16.67 13.78
C THR A 92 -2.03 18.03 14.06
N GLY A 93 -1.27 19.13 14.02
CA GLY A 93 -1.80 20.49 14.26
C GLY A 93 -2.22 21.27 13.02
N ASN A 94 -2.11 20.69 11.81
CA ASN A 94 -2.47 21.39 10.58
C ASN A 94 -2.97 20.41 9.50
N THR A 95 -4.29 20.39 9.35
CA THR A 95 -5.01 19.56 8.37
C THR A 95 -5.95 20.37 7.47
N THR A 96 -5.89 21.71 7.58
CA THR A 96 -6.75 22.64 6.84
C THR A 96 -5.88 23.57 6.00
N PHE A 97 -6.17 23.63 4.70
CA PHE A 97 -5.40 24.39 3.71
C PHE A 97 -6.32 25.37 2.99
N THR A 98 -5.90 26.64 2.90
CA THR A 98 -6.68 27.71 2.28
C THR A 98 -5.97 28.21 1.03
N TYR A 99 -6.74 28.37 -0.03
CA TYR A 99 -6.32 28.83 -1.35
C TYR A 99 -7.12 30.08 -1.73
N THR A 100 -6.52 30.96 -2.53
CA THR A 100 -7.17 32.20 -3.01
C THR A 100 -7.31 32.26 -4.52
N ASP A 101 -6.80 31.26 -5.23
CA ASP A 101 -6.58 31.32 -6.68
C ASP A 101 -7.12 30.09 -7.43
N VAL A 102 -8.13 29.40 -6.87
CA VAL A 102 -8.75 28.22 -7.46
C VAL A 102 -9.75 28.63 -8.56
N PRO A 103 -9.69 28.06 -9.78
CA PRO A 103 -10.66 28.35 -10.84
C PRO A 103 -12.11 28.08 -10.41
N VAL A 104 -13.02 28.97 -10.80
CA VAL A 104 -14.47 28.78 -10.57
C VAL A 104 -14.99 27.64 -11.43
N GLY A 105 -15.78 26.76 -10.82
CA GLY A 105 -16.36 25.61 -11.51
C GLY A 105 -16.84 24.52 -10.56
N THR A 106 -17.35 23.43 -11.14
CA THR A 106 -17.75 22.23 -10.39
C THR A 106 -16.76 21.12 -10.65
N TYR A 107 -16.27 20.51 -9.57
CA TYR A 107 -15.16 19.56 -9.60
C TYR A 107 -15.46 18.30 -8.80
N THR A 108 -14.72 17.25 -9.14
CA THR A 108 -14.37 16.24 -8.16
C THR A 108 -13.02 16.59 -7.55
N MET A 109 -12.97 16.61 -6.23
CA MET A 109 -11.76 16.85 -5.46
C MET A 109 -11.21 15.51 -4.96
N VAL A 110 -9.93 15.25 -5.19
CA VAL A 110 -9.23 14.04 -4.73
C VAL A 110 -7.96 14.43 -3.99
N ALA A 111 -7.65 13.71 -2.92
CA ALA A 111 -6.35 13.73 -2.27
C ALA A 111 -5.65 12.38 -2.44
N ILE A 112 -4.35 12.41 -2.75
CA ILE A 112 -3.48 11.23 -2.87
C ILE A 112 -2.24 11.44 -2.00
N ALA A 113 -2.08 10.62 -0.97
CA ALA A 113 -0.92 10.67 -0.09
C ALA A 113 0.21 9.73 -0.54
N ASN A 114 1.45 10.11 -0.21
CA ASN A 114 2.65 9.26 -0.35
C ASN A 114 2.94 8.79 -1.78
N ALA A 115 2.57 9.62 -2.77
CA ALA A 115 2.80 9.37 -4.19
C ALA A 115 4.01 10.13 -4.78
N LYS A 116 4.97 10.59 -3.95
CA LYS A 116 6.11 11.37 -4.46
C LYS A 116 7.25 10.45 -4.87
N SER A 117 7.40 10.25 -6.18
CA SER A 117 8.28 9.20 -6.75
C SER A 117 9.76 9.26 -6.30
N SER A 118 10.27 10.44 -5.97
CA SER A 118 11.63 10.65 -5.48
C SER A 118 11.86 10.15 -4.05
N THR A 119 10.87 10.22 -3.18
CA THR A 119 10.99 9.90 -1.74
C THR A 119 10.18 8.69 -1.30
N ASP A 120 9.16 8.33 -2.07
CA ASP A 120 8.27 7.22 -1.78
C ASP A 120 8.58 6.02 -2.70
N ALA A 121 8.28 4.82 -2.22
CA ALA A 121 8.51 3.57 -2.96
C ALA A 121 7.39 3.32 -3.99
N ILE A 122 7.19 4.28 -4.88
CA ILE A 122 6.15 4.25 -5.91
C ILE A 122 6.62 5.09 -7.11
N ASN A 123 6.20 4.74 -8.32
CA ASN A 123 6.39 5.57 -9.51
C ASN A 123 5.05 6.11 -9.99
N THR A 124 5.02 7.39 -10.34
CA THR A 124 3.85 8.05 -10.93
C THR A 124 4.00 8.19 -12.45
N TYR A 125 2.87 8.20 -13.16
CA TYR A 125 2.81 8.31 -14.62
C TYR A 125 1.70 9.28 -15.01
N LEU A 126 1.87 9.95 -16.16
CA LEU A 126 0.91 10.89 -16.74
C LEU A 126 0.58 10.47 -18.18
N ASP A 127 -0.57 10.94 -18.67
CA ASP A 127 -0.96 10.86 -20.08
C ASP A 127 -0.95 9.45 -20.70
N GLY A 128 -1.09 8.40 -19.88
CA GLY A 128 -0.99 7.01 -20.34
C GLY A 128 0.40 6.61 -20.82
N GLY A 129 1.41 7.43 -20.52
CA GLY A 129 2.80 7.19 -20.90
C GLY A 129 3.42 5.99 -20.18
N THR A 130 4.53 5.49 -20.75
CA THR A 130 5.31 4.36 -20.22
C THR A 130 6.55 4.79 -19.44
N THR A 131 6.87 6.09 -19.43
CA THR A 131 8.00 6.65 -18.69
C THR A 131 7.51 7.25 -17.36
N PRO A 132 8.12 6.94 -16.22
CA PRO A 132 7.77 7.54 -14.94
C PRO A 132 7.94 9.07 -14.98
N VAL A 133 6.98 9.80 -14.42
CA VAL A 133 7.02 11.24 -14.24
C VAL A 133 6.54 11.55 -12.82
N GLU A 134 7.38 12.15 -11.98
CA GLU A 134 6.97 12.63 -10.67
C GLU A 134 5.86 13.69 -10.81
N TRP A 135 4.75 13.49 -10.11
CA TRP A 135 3.69 14.48 -10.07
C TRP A 135 4.11 15.71 -9.26
N SER A 136 3.75 16.87 -9.76
CA SER A 136 3.90 18.18 -9.13
C SER A 136 2.59 18.94 -9.25
N MET A 137 2.46 20.04 -8.50
CA MET A 137 1.27 20.89 -8.61
C MET A 137 1.02 21.45 -10.02
N TRP A 138 2.04 21.50 -10.88
CA TRP A 138 1.95 22.07 -12.22
C TRP A 138 1.77 21.04 -13.32
N ASN A 139 2.60 20.00 -13.37
CA ASN A 139 2.62 19.08 -14.51
C ASN A 139 1.37 18.18 -14.61
N VAL A 140 0.61 18.04 -13.52
CA VAL A 140 -0.65 17.31 -13.51
C VAL A 140 -1.82 18.15 -14.02
N ARG A 141 -1.70 19.48 -14.07
CA ARG A 141 -2.77 20.36 -14.58
C ARG A 141 -2.95 20.15 -16.08
N GLN A 142 -4.20 20.31 -16.53
CA GLN A 142 -4.65 20.04 -17.89
C GLN A 142 -4.47 18.58 -18.35
N LYS A 143 -4.10 17.67 -17.44
CA LYS A 143 -3.99 16.25 -17.72
C LYS A 143 -5.31 15.54 -17.43
N GLN A 144 -5.49 14.42 -18.11
CA GLN A 144 -6.61 13.51 -17.89
C GLN A 144 -6.35 12.73 -16.60
N ALA A 145 -7.14 12.99 -15.55
CA ALA A 145 -7.03 12.32 -14.25
C ALA A 145 -7.14 10.78 -14.39
N GLN A 146 -7.97 10.31 -15.32
CA GLN A 146 -8.12 8.88 -15.63
C GLN A 146 -6.84 8.20 -16.15
N ASN A 147 -5.92 8.98 -16.71
CA ASN A 147 -4.64 8.51 -17.25
C ASN A 147 -3.48 8.69 -16.26
N MET A 148 -3.75 9.26 -15.08
CA MET A 148 -2.78 9.40 -14.00
C MET A 148 -2.78 8.11 -13.18
N VAL A 149 -1.66 7.41 -13.17
CA VAL A 149 -1.52 6.13 -12.47
C VAL A 149 -0.26 6.05 -11.62
N MET A 150 -0.34 5.26 -10.56
CA MET A 150 0.79 4.89 -9.69
C MET A 150 1.16 3.42 -9.94
N LYS A 151 2.43 3.11 -10.13
CA LYS A 151 2.94 1.76 -10.32
C LYS A 151 4.06 1.47 -9.33
N TYR A 152 4.29 0.18 -9.09
CA TYR A 152 5.42 -0.28 -8.30
C TYR A 152 6.74 0.31 -8.78
N LYS A 153 7.60 0.68 -7.84
CA LYS A 153 8.96 1.15 -8.13
C LYS A 153 9.87 -0.05 -8.39
N PRO A 154 10.74 -0.01 -9.43
CA PRO A 154 11.69 -1.08 -9.69
C PRO A 154 12.52 -1.40 -8.45
N GLY A 155 12.76 -2.69 -8.23
CA GLY A 155 13.59 -3.22 -7.16
C GLY A 155 14.70 -4.10 -7.72
N THR A 156 15.28 -4.92 -6.86
CA THR A 156 16.34 -5.87 -7.21
C THR A 156 16.03 -7.23 -6.61
N PHE A 157 16.30 -8.30 -7.37
CA PHE A 157 16.29 -9.64 -6.78
C PHE A 157 17.51 -9.85 -5.89
N PRO A 158 17.39 -10.68 -4.82
CA PRO A 158 18.56 -11.12 -4.08
C PRO A 158 19.57 -11.84 -4.99
N THR A 159 20.85 -11.65 -4.69
CA THR A 159 21.95 -12.15 -5.54
C THR A 159 21.94 -13.66 -5.73
N PHE A 160 21.44 -14.42 -4.75
CA PHE A 160 21.39 -15.88 -4.79
C PHE A 160 20.36 -16.45 -5.78
N CYS A 161 19.42 -15.64 -6.30
CA CYS A 161 18.41 -16.07 -7.27
C CYS A 161 18.26 -15.15 -8.49
N ALA A 162 19.01 -14.04 -8.54
CA ALA A 162 18.85 -13.01 -9.57
C ALA A 162 19.07 -13.52 -11.00
N THR A 163 20.01 -14.46 -11.20
CA THR A 163 20.29 -15.03 -12.53
C THR A 163 19.11 -15.85 -13.05
N ASP A 164 18.50 -16.68 -12.20
CA ASP A 164 17.36 -17.52 -12.58
C ASP A 164 16.11 -16.68 -12.89
N LEU A 165 15.98 -15.52 -12.23
CA LEU A 165 14.85 -14.58 -12.40
C LEU A 165 15.12 -13.49 -13.44
N SER A 166 16.11 -13.65 -14.31
CA SER A 166 16.50 -12.64 -15.32
C SER A 166 15.40 -12.31 -16.34
N ALA A 167 14.41 -13.19 -16.53
CA ALA A 167 13.24 -12.95 -17.37
C ALA A 167 12.07 -12.26 -16.63
N ASN A 168 12.20 -12.03 -15.32
CA ASN A 168 11.17 -11.43 -14.48
C ASN A 168 11.56 -10.01 -14.07
N ALA A 169 10.59 -9.25 -13.58
CA ALA A 169 10.80 -7.88 -13.12
C ALA A 169 10.67 -7.81 -11.59
N ALA A 170 11.74 -7.35 -10.93
CA ALA A 170 11.75 -7.11 -9.49
C ALA A 170 11.17 -5.71 -9.17
N TYR A 171 10.38 -5.66 -8.10
CA TYR A 171 9.81 -4.43 -7.55
C TYR A 171 10.05 -4.36 -6.04
N ALA A 172 10.14 -3.13 -5.53
CA ALA A 172 10.22 -2.85 -4.11
C ALA A 172 8.83 -2.83 -3.44
N GLU A 173 8.80 -2.98 -2.11
CA GLU A 173 7.58 -2.86 -1.31
C GLU A 173 6.96 -1.47 -1.55
N PRO A 174 5.69 -1.40 -2.01
CA PRO A 174 5.09 -0.12 -2.38
C PRO A 174 4.91 0.78 -1.17
N ALA A 175 4.87 2.09 -1.42
CA ALA A 175 4.49 3.06 -0.41
C ALA A 175 3.06 2.79 0.12
N GLU A 176 2.82 3.18 1.36
CA GLU A 176 1.48 3.18 1.97
C GLU A 176 0.66 4.31 1.36
N ILE A 177 -0.07 4.03 0.27
CA ILE A 177 -0.88 5.04 -0.43
C ILE A 177 -2.20 5.25 0.30
N PHE A 178 -2.55 6.52 0.54
CA PHE A 178 -3.87 6.91 1.02
C PHE A 178 -4.57 7.74 -0.03
N MET A 179 -5.89 7.58 -0.13
CA MET A 179 -6.72 8.33 -1.05
C MET A 179 -8.06 8.69 -0.43
N GLY A 180 -8.62 9.80 -0.87
CA GLY A 180 -9.98 10.21 -0.53
C GLY A 180 -10.54 11.14 -1.61
N ALA A 181 -11.87 11.21 -1.71
CA ALA A 181 -12.51 12.03 -2.73
C ALA A 181 -13.83 12.66 -2.23
N VAL A 182 -14.11 13.86 -2.75
CA VAL A 182 -15.39 14.57 -2.58
C VAL A 182 -15.87 15.00 -3.96
N GLN A 183 -17.05 14.54 -4.37
CA GLN A 183 -17.65 14.85 -5.67
C GLN A 183 -18.60 16.05 -5.57
N GLY A 184 -18.81 16.75 -6.69
CA GLY A 184 -19.78 17.84 -6.77
C GLY A 184 -19.37 19.10 -6.03
N VAL A 185 -18.06 19.33 -5.88
CA VAL A 185 -17.52 20.52 -5.22
C VAL A 185 -17.67 21.72 -6.13
N THR A 186 -18.48 22.71 -5.75
CA THR A 186 -18.66 23.95 -6.52
C THR A 186 -17.83 25.07 -5.91
N VAL A 187 -16.85 25.56 -6.67
CA VAL A 187 -16.04 26.74 -6.36
C VAL A 187 -16.73 27.96 -6.98
N SER A 188 -17.13 28.95 -6.19
CA SER A 188 -17.81 30.17 -6.67
C SER A 188 -17.12 31.46 -6.19
N SER A 189 -17.37 32.57 -6.87
CA SER A 189 -16.81 33.89 -6.54
C SER A 189 -17.43 34.55 -5.31
N ASP A 190 -18.51 33.99 -4.74
CA ASP A 190 -19.37 34.65 -3.75
C ASP A 190 -18.85 34.52 -2.30
N GLY A 191 -17.68 33.93 -2.11
CA GLY A 191 -17.03 33.78 -0.81
C GLY A 191 -16.15 32.52 -0.73
N PRO A 192 -15.42 32.33 0.39
CA PRO A 192 -14.63 31.12 0.59
C PRO A 192 -15.53 29.88 0.67
N VAL A 193 -15.30 28.93 -0.23
CA VAL A 193 -15.99 27.64 -0.23
C VAL A 193 -15.24 26.67 0.69
N THR A 194 -15.97 26.04 1.61
CA THR A 194 -15.45 24.95 2.47
C THR A 194 -16.27 23.68 2.21
N PRO A 195 -15.80 22.78 1.33
CA PRO A 195 -16.47 21.50 1.10
C PRO A 195 -16.37 20.58 2.31
N SER A 196 -17.06 19.43 2.24
CA SER A 196 -16.86 18.33 3.18
C SER A 196 -15.38 17.94 3.26
N PRO A 197 -14.85 17.59 4.44
CA PRO A 197 -13.50 17.08 4.56
C PRO A 197 -13.26 15.84 3.68
N ILE A 198 -12.06 15.73 3.12
CA ILE A 198 -11.64 14.52 2.43
C ILE A 198 -11.22 13.49 3.48
N ALA A 199 -11.90 12.35 3.49
CA ALA A 199 -11.54 11.19 4.31
C ALA A 199 -10.50 10.34 3.57
N LEU A 200 -9.26 10.35 4.07
CA LEU A 200 -8.15 9.54 3.57
C LEU A 200 -8.28 8.11 4.09
N LYS A 201 -8.36 7.16 3.17
CA LYS A 201 -8.31 5.71 3.41
C LYS A 201 -7.08 5.13 2.72
N ARG A 202 -6.47 4.09 3.27
CA ARG A 202 -5.46 3.33 2.54
C ARG A 202 -6.06 2.73 1.28
N GLU A 203 -5.37 2.92 0.16
CA GLU A 203 -5.68 2.25 -1.11
C GLU A 203 -4.94 0.90 -1.23
N VAL A 204 -4.05 0.62 -0.29
CA VAL A 204 -3.25 -0.61 -0.19
C VAL A 204 -3.81 -1.58 0.85
N SER A 205 -3.35 -2.83 0.80
CA SER A 205 -3.68 -3.89 1.76
C SER A 205 -2.41 -4.33 2.52
N LEU A 206 -2.57 -4.85 3.73
CA LEU A 206 -1.46 -5.41 4.50
C LEU A 206 -1.50 -6.94 4.46
N MET A 207 -0.51 -7.54 3.81
CA MET A 207 -0.25 -8.97 3.89
C MET A 207 0.67 -9.26 5.08
N ARG A 208 0.11 -9.81 6.15
CA ARG A 208 0.90 -10.28 7.30
C ARG A 208 1.32 -11.71 7.07
N VAL A 209 2.54 -11.91 6.58
CA VAL A 209 3.12 -13.25 6.40
C VAL A 209 3.56 -13.79 7.75
N ARG A 210 3.11 -14.99 8.10
CA ARG A 210 3.49 -15.70 9.32
C ARG A 210 3.99 -17.07 8.96
N LEU A 211 5.13 -17.46 9.51
CA LEU A 211 5.86 -18.65 9.09
C LEU A 211 5.92 -19.69 10.22
N ASN A 212 5.47 -20.89 9.90
CA ASN A 212 5.51 -22.06 10.74
C ASN A 212 6.48 -23.09 10.14
N VAL A 213 7.57 -23.32 10.88
CA VAL A 213 8.64 -24.27 10.53
C VAL A 213 8.60 -25.56 11.33
N LYS A 214 7.65 -25.66 12.27
CA LYS A 214 7.55 -26.77 13.22
C LYS A 214 6.64 -27.89 12.73
N ASP A 215 5.54 -27.52 12.07
CA ASP A 215 4.57 -28.47 11.55
C ASP A 215 5.04 -29.02 10.20
N LYS A 216 5.68 -30.18 10.24
CA LYS A 216 6.40 -30.79 9.12
C LYS A 216 5.89 -32.19 8.76
N GLU A 217 6.22 -32.63 7.55
CA GLU A 217 5.98 -33.98 7.06
C GLU A 217 7.27 -34.80 7.01
N GLY A 218 7.17 -36.08 7.36
CA GLY A 218 8.29 -37.03 7.33
C GLY A 218 9.48 -36.59 8.18
N ASN A 219 10.68 -36.79 7.65
CA ASN A 219 11.95 -36.53 8.35
C ASN A 219 12.54 -35.15 8.04
N THR A 220 11.77 -34.23 7.48
CA THR A 220 12.25 -32.89 7.12
C THR A 220 12.64 -32.09 8.37
N ASN A 221 13.49 -31.07 8.23
CA ASN A 221 13.90 -30.22 9.34
C ASN A 221 13.93 -28.76 8.91
N ASN A 222 12.81 -28.07 9.04
CA ASN A 222 12.71 -26.67 8.62
C ASN A 222 13.09 -25.69 9.74
N GLU A 223 13.39 -26.17 10.95
CA GLU A 223 13.83 -25.34 12.06
C GLU A 223 15.32 -25.01 11.94
N ASN A 224 15.76 -23.92 12.58
CA ASN A 224 17.18 -23.56 12.60
C ASN A 224 17.96 -24.42 13.62
N THR A 225 18.11 -25.71 13.30
CA THR A 225 18.86 -26.69 14.10
C THR A 225 19.97 -27.33 13.25
N ALA A 226 20.57 -28.43 13.71
CA ALA A 226 21.53 -29.19 12.91
C ALA A 226 20.84 -29.79 11.68
N ASN A 227 21.42 -29.60 10.49
CA ASN A 227 20.84 -30.03 9.20
C ASN A 227 19.45 -29.43 8.92
N GLY A 228 19.17 -28.24 9.46
CA GLY A 228 17.92 -27.52 9.24
C GLY A 228 18.08 -26.30 8.35
N VAL A 229 17.21 -25.30 8.52
CA VAL A 229 17.17 -24.10 7.67
C VAL A 229 17.47 -22.85 8.48
N ASP A 230 18.43 -22.05 8.01
CA ASP A 230 18.76 -20.75 8.58
C ASP A 230 18.05 -19.63 7.80
N PHE A 231 17.03 -19.02 8.43
CA PHE A 231 16.29 -17.88 7.88
C PHE A 231 16.94 -16.52 8.15
N ALA A 232 18.14 -16.48 8.74
CA ALA A 232 18.98 -15.29 8.74
C ALA A 232 19.84 -15.17 7.47
N GLN A 233 19.93 -16.25 6.68
CA GLN A 233 20.72 -16.32 5.45
C GLN A 233 19.84 -16.73 4.26
N ASP A 234 20.12 -16.14 3.10
CA ASP A 234 19.36 -16.33 1.86
C ASP A 234 17.82 -16.22 2.04
N ALA A 235 17.38 -15.48 3.04
CA ALA A 235 15.98 -15.29 3.31
C ALA A 235 15.37 -14.31 2.31
N SER A 236 14.20 -14.65 1.80
CA SER A 236 13.40 -13.74 0.98
C SER A 236 11.91 -14.07 1.08
N ILE A 237 11.10 -13.06 0.77
CA ILE A 237 9.69 -13.22 0.41
C ILE A 237 9.55 -12.62 -0.99
N MET A 238 9.04 -13.41 -1.93
CA MET A 238 8.73 -12.95 -3.28
C MET A 238 7.24 -13.12 -3.55
N ILE A 239 6.57 -12.08 -4.05
CA ILE A 239 5.14 -12.10 -4.35
C ILE A 239 4.92 -11.78 -5.83
N TYR A 240 4.42 -12.77 -6.58
CA TYR A 240 4.18 -12.72 -8.02
C TYR A 240 2.76 -12.25 -8.35
N ARG A 241 2.50 -11.96 -9.63
CA ARG A 241 1.19 -11.51 -10.16
C ARG A 241 0.77 -10.17 -9.58
N LEU A 242 1.73 -9.24 -9.52
CA LEU A 242 1.45 -7.90 -9.04
C LEU A 242 0.42 -7.20 -9.94
N PRO A 243 -0.61 -6.55 -9.36
CA PRO A 243 -1.51 -5.67 -10.09
C PRO A 243 -0.76 -4.56 -10.83
N ASP A 244 -1.23 -4.16 -12.00
CA ASP A 244 -0.41 -3.33 -12.89
C ASP A 244 -0.25 -1.87 -12.41
N HIS A 245 -1.26 -1.32 -11.72
CA HIS A 245 -1.27 0.08 -11.24
C HIS A 245 -2.42 0.38 -10.28
N LEU A 246 -2.34 1.54 -9.61
CA LEU A 246 -3.45 2.24 -8.94
C LEU A 246 -3.86 3.48 -9.75
N LYS A 247 -5.17 3.77 -9.81
CA LYS A 247 -5.77 4.93 -10.49
C LYS A 247 -6.25 5.98 -9.48
N VAL A 248 -6.15 7.26 -9.85
CA VAL A 248 -6.49 8.38 -8.95
C VAL A 248 -7.98 8.76 -8.93
N MET A 249 -8.79 8.21 -9.82
CA MET A 249 -10.19 8.61 -9.97
C MET A 249 -11.03 8.38 -8.70
N ALA A 250 -12.10 9.16 -8.52
CA ALA A 250 -13.07 8.89 -7.46
C ALA A 250 -13.99 7.69 -7.81
N GLY A 251 -14.62 7.11 -6.78
CA GLY A 251 -15.56 6.00 -6.93
C GLY A 251 -14.94 4.78 -7.61
N ASN A 252 -15.76 4.01 -8.33
CA ASN A 252 -15.39 2.73 -8.95
C ASN A 252 -14.36 2.85 -10.09
N ALA A 253 -14.10 4.05 -10.60
CA ALA A 253 -13.10 4.28 -11.63
C ALA A 253 -11.66 4.35 -11.08
N GLY A 254 -11.52 4.48 -9.75
CA GLY A 254 -10.24 4.57 -9.06
C GLY A 254 -9.75 3.25 -8.49
N GLY A 255 -8.63 3.34 -7.77
CA GLY A 255 -8.02 2.21 -7.07
C GLY A 255 -7.29 1.25 -7.98
N VAL A 256 -7.15 0.00 -7.53
CA VAL A 256 -6.28 -0.97 -8.22
C VAL A 256 -6.81 -1.39 -9.59
N SER A 257 -5.89 -1.64 -10.52
CA SER A 257 -6.21 -2.22 -11.82
C SER A 257 -6.89 -3.58 -11.69
N ALA A 258 -7.77 -3.88 -12.65
CA ALA A 258 -8.36 -5.21 -12.83
C ALA A 258 -7.38 -6.23 -13.44
N THR A 259 -6.19 -5.79 -13.85
CA THR A 259 -5.15 -6.60 -14.50
C THR A 259 -3.91 -6.73 -13.61
N SER A 260 -3.26 -7.88 -13.72
CA SER A 260 -2.00 -8.21 -13.05
C SER A 260 -1.02 -8.83 -14.04
N THR A 261 0.27 -8.59 -13.84
CA THR A 261 1.34 -9.18 -14.64
C THR A 261 2.03 -10.31 -13.88
N ALA A 262 1.98 -11.53 -14.43
CA ALA A 262 2.47 -12.73 -13.74
C ALA A 262 3.97 -12.73 -13.41
N THR A 263 4.78 -12.05 -14.21
CA THR A 263 6.24 -11.97 -14.08
C THR A 263 6.72 -10.74 -13.31
N ASN A 264 5.79 -9.87 -12.86
CA ASN A 264 6.11 -8.80 -11.92
C ASN A 264 6.13 -9.39 -10.51
N ILE A 265 7.23 -9.16 -9.80
CA ILE A 265 7.50 -9.77 -8.50
C ILE A 265 7.89 -8.69 -7.50
N LEU A 266 7.17 -8.64 -6.38
CA LEU A 266 7.62 -7.91 -5.21
C LEU A 266 8.75 -8.71 -4.56
N SER A 267 9.96 -8.15 -4.45
CA SER A 267 11.13 -8.85 -3.93
C SER A 267 11.57 -8.25 -2.60
N ILE A 268 11.43 -9.02 -1.53
CA ILE A 268 11.82 -8.64 -0.17
C ILE A 268 12.97 -9.54 0.24
N SER A 269 14.15 -8.97 0.48
CA SER A 269 15.36 -9.66 0.90
C SER A 269 16.27 -8.74 1.70
N GLY A 270 17.29 -9.28 2.36
CA GLY A 270 18.24 -8.51 3.17
C GLY A 270 18.24 -8.90 4.66
N GLY A 271 18.78 -8.02 5.50
CA GLY A 271 19.22 -8.34 6.87
C GLY A 271 18.12 -8.78 7.85
N GLU A 272 16.84 -8.48 7.61
CA GLU A 272 15.72 -8.89 8.47
C GLU A 272 14.44 -9.12 7.64
N VAL A 273 14.39 -10.22 6.89
CA VAL A 273 13.17 -10.59 6.15
C VAL A 273 12.05 -10.99 7.08
N PHE A 274 12.36 -11.81 8.10
CA PHE A 274 11.41 -12.26 9.11
C PHE A 274 11.79 -11.73 10.49
N LYS A 275 10.80 -11.20 11.19
CA LYS A 275 10.88 -10.84 12.61
C LYS A 275 10.55 -12.07 13.45
N THR A 276 11.26 -12.25 14.56
CA THR A 276 11.10 -13.37 15.50
C THR A 276 10.52 -12.96 16.85
N THR A 277 10.18 -11.67 17.02
CA THR A 277 9.53 -11.12 18.21
C THR A 277 8.30 -10.32 17.81
N ASP A 278 7.32 -10.22 18.72
CA ASP A 278 6.19 -9.31 18.57
C ASP A 278 6.65 -7.84 18.44
N PRO A 279 5.85 -6.97 17.79
CA PRO A 279 6.17 -5.56 17.73
C PRO A 279 6.13 -4.89 19.12
N THR A 280 7.09 -4.01 19.39
CA THR A 280 7.16 -3.23 20.64
C THR A 280 6.70 -1.78 20.48
N SER A 281 6.55 -1.30 19.25
CA SER A 281 6.19 0.09 18.91
C SER A 281 5.55 0.17 17.52
N GLY A 282 4.73 1.21 17.26
CA GLY A 282 4.07 1.43 15.97
C GLY A 282 2.85 0.53 15.73
N TYR A 283 2.37 -0.12 16.79
CA TYR A 283 1.21 -1.01 16.80
C TYR A 283 0.41 -0.73 18.08
N ASN A 284 -0.86 -1.12 18.09
CA ASN A 284 -1.71 -1.06 19.28
C ASN A 284 -1.04 -1.71 20.50
N ALA A 285 -1.24 -1.11 21.67
CA ALA A 285 -0.63 -1.56 22.90
C ALA A 285 -0.93 -3.04 23.19
N GLY A 286 0.13 -3.82 23.43
CA GLY A 286 0.03 -5.26 23.72
C GLY A 286 -0.32 -6.15 22.53
N GLY A 287 -0.34 -5.61 21.31
CA GLY A 287 -0.59 -6.37 20.08
C GLY A 287 0.37 -7.55 19.91
N LYS A 288 -0.17 -8.71 19.55
CA LYS A 288 0.60 -9.94 19.31
C LYS A 288 0.53 -10.35 17.86
N VAL A 289 1.68 -10.61 17.25
CA VAL A 289 1.77 -11.20 15.91
C VAL A 289 2.15 -12.66 16.00
N LEU A 290 2.99 -13.08 16.94
CA LEU A 290 3.40 -14.47 17.08
C LEU A 290 2.43 -15.25 17.97
N SER A 291 2.09 -16.47 17.58
CA SER A 291 1.18 -17.34 18.34
C SER A 291 1.28 -18.79 17.87
N GLY A 292 1.18 -19.74 18.79
CA GLY A 292 1.26 -21.17 18.45
C GLY A 292 2.58 -21.53 17.78
N ASN A 293 2.53 -22.21 16.63
CA ASN A 293 3.71 -22.65 15.88
C ASN A 293 4.26 -21.60 14.89
N PHE A 294 3.59 -20.46 14.74
CA PHE A 294 4.09 -19.35 13.92
C PHE A 294 5.10 -18.54 14.72
N THR A 295 6.39 -18.75 14.46
CA THR A 295 7.53 -18.17 15.21
C THR A 295 8.23 -17.03 14.47
N MET A 296 7.86 -16.78 13.22
CA MET A 296 8.45 -15.78 12.35
C MET A 296 7.35 -15.03 11.61
N TRP A 297 7.53 -13.73 11.36
CA TRP A 297 6.54 -12.94 10.65
C TRP A 297 7.11 -11.74 9.89
N ARG A 298 6.35 -11.20 8.94
CA ARG A 298 6.60 -9.93 8.26
C ARG A 298 5.29 -9.32 7.78
N ASP A 299 5.07 -8.07 8.11
CA ASP A 299 4.03 -7.26 7.47
C ASP A 299 4.55 -6.78 6.11
N VAL A 300 3.76 -6.92 5.05
CA VAL A 300 4.10 -6.54 3.68
C VAL A 300 2.96 -5.71 3.09
N VAL A 301 3.24 -4.48 2.68
CA VAL A 301 2.27 -3.68 1.92
C VAL A 301 2.14 -4.25 0.51
N VAL A 302 0.91 -4.49 0.07
CA VAL A 302 0.60 -4.95 -1.28
C VAL A 302 -0.52 -4.10 -1.87
N PHE A 303 -0.59 -4.00 -3.20
CA PHE A 303 -1.83 -3.52 -3.80
C PHE A 303 -2.96 -4.54 -3.54
N PRO A 304 -4.22 -4.11 -3.48
CA PRO A 304 -5.35 -5.03 -3.49
C PRO A 304 -5.35 -5.89 -4.76
N ASN A 305 -5.89 -7.11 -4.72
CA ASN A 305 -5.97 -8.00 -5.90
C ASN A 305 -7.42 -8.32 -6.31
N ASN A 306 -8.39 -7.66 -5.66
CA ASN A 306 -9.83 -7.79 -5.92
C ASN A 306 -10.26 -7.23 -7.28
N GLY A 307 -9.37 -6.54 -8.00
CA GLY A 307 -9.63 -6.02 -9.35
C GLY A 307 -10.32 -4.66 -9.39
N GLY A 308 -10.18 -3.87 -8.32
CA GLY A 308 -10.62 -2.48 -8.26
C GLY A 308 -11.77 -2.25 -7.30
N ARG A 309 -12.06 -0.96 -7.04
CA ARG A 309 -12.99 -0.51 -5.99
C ARG A 309 -14.42 -1.05 -6.12
N ALA A 310 -14.85 -1.36 -7.34
CA ALA A 310 -16.15 -2.00 -7.58
C ALA A 310 -16.32 -3.35 -6.83
N ASN A 311 -15.20 -3.98 -6.44
CA ASN A 311 -15.16 -5.25 -5.73
C ASN A 311 -14.67 -5.13 -4.28
N ASP A 312 -14.62 -3.92 -3.70
CA ASP A 312 -14.11 -3.72 -2.32
C ASP A 312 -15.01 -4.39 -1.26
N SER A 313 -16.27 -4.64 -1.58
CA SER A 313 -17.19 -5.40 -0.72
C SER A 313 -16.89 -6.91 -0.68
N ALA A 314 -16.07 -7.43 -1.60
CA ALA A 314 -15.75 -8.86 -1.70
C ALA A 314 -14.61 -9.28 -0.74
N THR A 315 -14.75 -8.93 0.54
CA THR A 315 -13.68 -8.97 1.55
C THR A 315 -13.20 -10.38 1.94
N THR A 316 -14.03 -11.42 1.77
CA THR A 316 -13.72 -12.82 2.12
C THR A 316 -13.73 -13.78 0.92
N GLY A 317 -13.86 -13.25 -0.29
CA GLY A 317 -13.89 -14.03 -1.54
C GLY A 317 -12.53 -14.52 -2.02
N THR A 318 -12.56 -15.31 -3.09
CA THR A 318 -11.37 -15.72 -3.87
C THR A 318 -11.12 -14.72 -4.99
N ALA A 319 -9.87 -14.28 -5.15
CA ALA A 319 -9.45 -13.47 -6.27
C ALA A 319 -9.50 -14.28 -7.57
N ASP A 320 -9.69 -13.59 -8.69
CA ASP A 320 -9.55 -14.21 -10.01
C ASP A 320 -8.17 -14.86 -10.13
N ARG A 321 -8.09 -16.04 -10.75
CA ARG A 321 -6.89 -16.86 -10.88
C ARG A 321 -5.68 -16.06 -11.39
N GLN A 322 -5.87 -15.09 -12.28
CA GLN A 322 -4.80 -14.25 -12.81
C GLN A 322 -4.25 -13.23 -11.80
N ARG A 323 -5.02 -12.91 -10.76
CA ARG A 323 -4.71 -11.94 -9.70
C ARG A 323 -4.42 -12.58 -8.33
N GLN A 324 -4.65 -13.88 -8.19
CA GLN A 324 -4.26 -14.62 -6.99
C GLN A 324 -2.75 -14.53 -6.81
N TYR A 325 -2.31 -13.94 -5.69
CA TYR A 325 -0.90 -13.82 -5.40
C TYR A 325 -0.25 -15.20 -5.35
N PHE A 326 0.97 -15.30 -5.87
CA PHE A 326 1.81 -16.49 -5.69
C PHE A 326 3.01 -16.08 -4.85
N ILE A 327 3.14 -16.68 -3.68
CA ILE A 327 4.16 -16.35 -2.69
C ILE A 327 5.26 -17.40 -2.75
N VAL A 328 6.51 -16.95 -2.68
CA VAL A 328 7.70 -17.78 -2.51
C VAL A 328 8.44 -17.28 -1.28
N VAL A 329 8.88 -18.19 -0.42
CA VAL A 329 9.76 -17.91 0.72
C VAL A 329 11.03 -18.73 0.59
N SER A 330 12.15 -18.19 1.05
CA SER A 330 13.44 -18.88 1.03
C SER A 330 14.21 -18.78 2.35
N GLY A 331 15.20 -19.65 2.49
CA GLY A 331 16.22 -19.62 3.54
C GLY A 331 17.41 -20.50 3.16
N ARG A 332 18.50 -20.46 3.94
CA ARG A 332 19.68 -21.28 3.72
C ARG A 332 19.51 -22.66 4.37
N GLY A 333 19.29 -23.70 3.57
CA GLY A 333 19.33 -25.09 4.02
C GLY A 333 20.78 -25.51 4.31
N LYS A 334 21.02 -26.09 5.47
CA LYS A 334 22.34 -26.59 5.88
C LYS A 334 22.62 -27.95 5.22
N ALA A 335 23.88 -28.31 5.06
CA ALA A 335 24.28 -29.65 4.65
C ALA A 335 23.55 -30.72 5.50
N GLY A 336 23.06 -31.77 4.85
CA GLY A 336 22.22 -32.81 5.44
C GLY A 336 20.73 -32.49 5.52
N HIS A 337 20.29 -31.26 5.23
CA HIS A 337 18.86 -30.93 5.15
C HIS A 337 18.18 -31.77 4.06
N ILE A 338 17.02 -32.35 4.39
CA ILE A 338 16.25 -33.20 3.48
C ILE A 338 15.26 -32.35 2.70
N LEU A 339 15.41 -32.30 1.38
CA LEU A 339 14.53 -31.59 0.45
C LEU A 339 13.17 -32.29 0.32
N GLY A 340 12.21 -31.62 -0.33
CA GLY A 340 10.86 -32.16 -0.56
C GLY A 340 10.81 -33.42 -1.42
N ASP A 341 11.86 -33.71 -2.20
CA ASP A 341 12.01 -34.94 -2.98
C ASP A 341 12.69 -36.09 -2.21
N GLY A 342 13.08 -35.85 -0.94
CA GLY A 342 13.79 -36.79 -0.09
C GLY A 342 15.32 -36.74 -0.21
N THR A 343 15.88 -35.92 -1.10
CA THR A 343 17.33 -35.77 -1.27
C THR A 343 17.95 -34.98 -0.13
N ALA A 344 19.07 -35.45 0.41
CA ALA A 344 19.86 -34.72 1.39
C ALA A 344 20.83 -33.74 0.70
N LEU A 345 20.89 -32.49 1.17
CA LEU A 345 21.87 -31.52 0.70
C LEU A 345 23.30 -31.96 1.02
N SER A 346 24.19 -31.98 0.02
CA SER A 346 25.61 -32.27 0.23
C SER A 346 26.40 -31.07 0.78
N ASN A 347 25.93 -29.85 0.49
CA ASN A 347 26.48 -28.58 0.95
C ASN A 347 25.33 -27.61 1.26
N ASP A 348 25.60 -26.56 2.01
CA ASP A 348 24.61 -25.51 2.26
C ASP A 348 24.11 -24.89 0.94
N ALA A 349 22.80 -24.73 0.80
CA ALA A 349 22.16 -24.18 -0.39
C ALA A 349 20.88 -23.41 -0.04
N THR A 350 20.49 -22.46 -0.89
CA THR A 350 19.19 -21.81 -0.76
C THR A 350 18.08 -22.80 -1.06
N VAL A 351 17.05 -22.84 -0.22
CA VAL A 351 15.85 -23.66 -0.38
C VAL A 351 14.62 -22.77 -0.45
N TYR A 352 13.67 -23.16 -1.30
CA TYR A 352 12.47 -22.40 -1.63
C TYR A 352 11.20 -23.21 -1.35
N TRP A 353 10.18 -22.51 -0.87
CA TRP A 353 8.80 -22.99 -0.80
C TRP A 353 7.89 -21.97 -1.45
N SER A 354 6.86 -22.44 -2.14
CA SER A 354 5.92 -21.59 -2.85
C SER A 354 4.48 -22.08 -2.80
N GLY A 355 3.55 -21.20 -3.14
CA GLY A 355 2.13 -21.54 -3.18
C GLY A 355 1.26 -20.36 -3.59
N VAL A 356 0.00 -20.67 -3.93
CA VAL A 356 -0.99 -19.66 -4.33
C VAL A 356 -1.80 -19.21 -3.12
N VAL A 357 -1.83 -17.89 -2.90
CA VAL A 357 -2.75 -17.21 -1.99
C VAL A 357 -4.00 -16.87 -2.78
N LYS A 358 -5.11 -17.57 -2.50
CA LYS A 358 -6.32 -17.53 -3.34
C LYS A 358 -7.22 -16.34 -3.02
N GLU A 359 -7.13 -15.84 -1.81
CA GLU A 359 -8.06 -14.91 -1.21
C GLU A 359 -7.92 -13.48 -1.75
N ASN A 360 -9.02 -12.73 -1.69
CA ASN A 360 -9.05 -11.32 -2.01
C ASN A 360 -8.31 -10.47 -0.98
N PHE A 361 -7.47 -9.58 -1.47
CA PHE A 361 -6.94 -8.43 -0.76
C PHE A 361 -7.73 -7.21 -1.24
N VAL A 362 -8.34 -6.51 -0.30
CA VAL A 362 -9.06 -5.26 -0.52
C VAL A 362 -8.29 -4.10 0.16
N PRO A 363 -8.57 -2.83 -0.18
CA PRO A 363 -7.94 -1.70 0.51
C PRO A 363 -8.18 -1.70 2.02
N ASN A 364 -7.22 -1.16 2.78
CA ASN A 364 -7.32 -0.87 4.22
C ASN A 364 -7.65 -2.06 5.14
N VAL A 365 -7.24 -3.27 4.76
CA VAL A 365 -7.36 -4.46 5.61
C VAL A 365 -6.03 -5.15 5.83
N ILE A 366 -5.95 -5.84 6.95
CA ILE A 366 -4.88 -6.79 7.29
C ILE A 366 -5.39 -8.19 6.97
N ARG A 367 -4.59 -8.97 6.24
CA ARG A 367 -4.79 -10.40 5.99
C ARG A 367 -3.59 -11.16 6.50
N GLU A 368 -3.80 -12.05 7.48
CA GLU A 368 -2.75 -12.99 7.87
C GLU A 368 -2.65 -14.10 6.85
N VAL A 369 -1.48 -14.21 6.21
CA VAL A 369 -1.11 -15.31 5.33
C VAL A 369 -0.21 -16.23 6.14
N ASN A 370 -0.83 -17.26 6.70
CA ASN A 370 -0.17 -18.25 7.52
C ASN A 370 0.42 -19.35 6.64
N LEU A 371 1.75 -19.40 6.58
CA LEU A 371 2.55 -20.31 5.78
C LEU A 371 3.10 -21.42 6.68
N THR A 372 2.79 -22.68 6.35
CA THR A 372 3.38 -23.85 7.01
C THR A 372 4.28 -24.58 6.03
N LEU A 373 5.54 -24.77 6.40
CA LEU A 373 6.56 -25.42 5.59
C LEU A 373 6.48 -26.92 5.85
N ARG A 374 5.58 -27.60 5.12
CA ARG A 374 5.33 -29.03 5.30
C ARG A 374 6.49 -29.88 4.79
N THR A 375 7.07 -29.52 3.66
CA THR A 375 8.17 -30.24 3.01
C THR A 375 9.51 -29.55 3.25
N GLY A 376 10.61 -30.16 2.82
CA GLY A 376 11.95 -29.56 2.88
C GLY A 376 12.26 -28.49 1.84
N GLY A 377 11.28 -28.15 0.99
CA GLY A 377 11.45 -27.19 -0.11
C GLY A 377 12.23 -27.77 -1.30
N SER A 378 12.65 -26.90 -2.20
CA SER A 378 13.45 -27.21 -3.39
C SER A 378 14.60 -26.22 -3.54
N THR A 379 15.70 -26.62 -4.16
CA THR A 379 16.79 -25.70 -4.54
C THR A 379 16.52 -24.96 -5.85
N THR A 380 15.43 -25.31 -6.56
CA THR A 380 15.04 -24.65 -7.81
C THR A 380 14.21 -23.41 -7.50
N VAL A 381 14.65 -22.26 -8.02
CA VAL A 381 13.90 -21.00 -7.93
C VAL A 381 12.59 -21.13 -8.72
N PRO A 382 11.41 -20.88 -8.11
CA PRO A 382 10.15 -20.85 -8.84
C PRO A 382 10.10 -19.62 -9.76
N VAL A 383 10.41 -19.76 -11.05
CA VAL A 383 10.45 -18.62 -12.01
C VAL A 383 9.07 -18.22 -12.55
N THR A 384 8.08 -19.11 -12.43
CA THR A 384 6.68 -18.85 -12.80
C THR A 384 5.71 -19.35 -11.72
N PRO A 385 4.54 -18.71 -11.57
CA PRO A 385 3.52 -19.17 -10.62
C PRO A 385 2.98 -20.57 -10.92
N THR A 386 3.01 -21.45 -9.91
CA THR A 386 2.46 -22.81 -9.95
C THR A 386 1.39 -23.00 -8.87
N GLU A 387 0.53 -24.00 -8.99
CA GLU A 387 -0.44 -24.35 -7.93
C GLU A 387 0.16 -25.19 -6.80
N TYR A 388 1.36 -25.73 -7.00
CA TYR A 388 2.05 -26.63 -6.08
C TYR A 388 3.40 -26.03 -5.67
N GLY A 389 3.80 -26.16 -4.40
CA GLY A 389 5.11 -25.64 -3.97
C GLY A 389 5.52 -25.87 -2.51
N GLY A 390 4.99 -26.88 -1.83
CA GLY A 390 5.47 -27.24 -0.47
C GLY A 390 5.02 -26.30 0.65
N LEU A 391 4.27 -25.23 0.35
CA LEU A 391 3.55 -24.43 1.34
C LEU A 391 2.12 -24.95 1.53
N GLU A 392 1.74 -25.19 2.78
CA GLU A 392 0.34 -25.11 3.17
C GLU A 392 0.03 -23.65 3.54
N ILE A 393 -1.01 -23.09 2.95
CA ILE A 393 -1.39 -21.69 3.11
C ILE A 393 -2.80 -21.62 3.69
N THR A 394 -2.96 -20.87 4.78
CA THR A 394 -4.29 -20.46 5.26
C THR A 394 -4.32 -18.95 5.42
N VAL A 395 -5.42 -18.32 4.99
CA VAL A 395 -5.59 -16.88 5.12
C VAL A 395 -6.71 -16.55 6.11
N SER A 396 -6.44 -15.64 7.04
CA SER A 396 -7.43 -15.21 8.02
C SER A 396 -8.55 -14.38 7.40
N ALA A 397 -9.63 -14.21 8.16
CA ALA A 397 -10.58 -13.13 7.97
C ALA A 397 -9.86 -11.76 7.90
N PRO A 398 -10.40 -10.80 7.12
CA PRO A 398 -9.89 -9.44 7.08
C PRO A 398 -10.06 -8.74 8.44
N THR A 399 -9.02 -8.04 8.87
CA THR A 399 -9.06 -7.15 10.04
C THR A 399 -8.92 -5.69 9.57
N PRO A 400 -9.76 -4.75 10.03
CA PRO A 400 -9.60 -3.33 9.66
C PRO A 400 -8.26 -2.78 10.12
N TRP A 401 -7.49 -2.20 9.19
CA TRP A 401 -6.17 -1.63 9.50
C TRP A 401 -6.29 -0.25 10.19
N ASP A 402 -7.34 0.49 9.89
CA ASP A 402 -7.71 1.75 10.52
C ASP A 402 -8.33 1.60 11.93
N SER A 403 -8.44 0.38 12.47
CA SER A 403 -8.96 0.17 13.83
C SER A 403 -8.05 0.74 14.94
N ASN A 404 -6.86 1.21 14.59
CA ASN A 404 -5.91 1.83 15.51
C ASN A 404 -5.41 3.19 14.99
N ILE A 405 -6.34 4.15 14.79
CA ILE A 405 -5.98 5.54 14.50
C ILE A 405 -5.53 6.23 15.80
N VAL A 406 -4.26 6.60 15.86
CA VAL A 406 -3.63 7.28 17.00
C VAL A 406 -3.45 8.74 16.61
N ASN A 407 -4.36 9.59 17.09
CA ASN A 407 -4.35 11.05 16.90
C ASN A 407 -4.74 11.56 15.48
N SER A 408 -5.98 11.29 15.07
CA SER A 408 -6.72 12.32 14.34
C SER A 408 -7.29 13.29 15.36
N ASP A 409 -7.05 14.59 15.23
CA ASP A 409 -8.01 15.55 15.77
C ASP A 409 -9.33 15.25 15.05
N ILE A 410 -10.17 14.41 15.67
CA ILE A 410 -11.54 14.18 15.23
C ILE A 410 -12.21 15.54 15.42
N ILE A 411 -12.27 16.33 14.35
CA ILE A 411 -13.19 17.45 14.28
C ILE A 411 -14.58 16.79 14.23
N MET A 412 -15.17 16.62 15.42
CA MET A 412 -16.57 16.24 15.60
C MET A 412 -17.51 17.28 14.99
#